data_AF-F5YQL7-F1
#
_entry.id   AF-F5YQL7-F1
#
_cell.length_a   1.000
_cell.length_b   1.000
_cell.length_c   1.000
_cell.angle_alpha   90.00
_cell.angle_beta   90.00
_cell.angle_gamma   90.00
#
_symmetry.space_group_name_H-M   'P 1'
#
loop_
_entity.id
_entity.type
_entity.pdbx_description
1 polymer ?
#
loop_
_entity_poly.entity_id
_entity_poly.type
_entity_poly.pdbx_seq_one_letter_code
_entity_poly.pdbx_strand_id
1 'polypeptide(L)'
;MKWLLALLPVLMILGCESLVTDLPKTDIPLYQISGGYKFPENTPTIDIYNCLVGHGLNFGTEISATGTYAITRSSKLNGNLYTDTKTRNVLSVSIKHLELDPDINDHIAIFTFDDNSKLEIHFKWQRQTTNVWQNDKIEGKLTITL
;
A
#
# COMPACT_ATOMS: atom_id res chain seq x y z
N MET A 1 62.76 3.59 31.09
CA MET A 1 61.52 2.85 31.35
C MET A 1 60.36 3.85 31.45
N LYS A 2 59.67 4.11 30.33
CA LYS A 2 58.40 4.86 30.29
C LYS A 2 57.53 4.18 29.23
N TRP A 3 56.62 3.33 29.69
CA TRP A 3 55.55 2.80 28.87
C TRP A 3 54.45 3.86 28.83
N LEU A 4 54.25 4.48 27.67
CA LEU A 4 53.09 5.33 27.44
C LEU A 4 51.92 4.39 27.13
N LEU A 5 51.01 4.20 28.09
CA LEU A 5 49.68 3.67 27.79
C LEU A 5 48.95 4.72 26.95
N ALA A 6 48.74 4.42 25.67
CA ALA A 6 47.81 5.16 24.85
C ALA A 6 46.38 4.79 25.28
N LEU A 7 45.71 5.74 25.94
CA LEU A 7 44.25 5.71 26.11
C LEU A 7 43.62 5.90 24.72
N LEU A 8 43.00 4.85 24.18
CA LEU A 8 42.09 4.97 23.05
C LEU A 8 40.74 5.52 23.57
N PRO A 9 40.26 6.68 23.09
CA PRO A 9 38.87 7.03 23.28
C PRO A 9 38.02 6.17 22.33
N VAL A 10 37.28 5.23 22.90
CA VAL A 10 36.20 4.53 22.19
C VAL A 10 35.11 5.56 21.90
N LEU A 11 35.13 6.10 20.68
CA LEU A 11 34.03 6.90 20.16
C LEU A 11 32.82 5.98 20.00
N MET A 12 31.92 5.96 20.98
CA MET A 12 30.59 5.38 20.78
C MET A 12 29.84 6.30 19.81
N ILE A 13 29.81 5.91 18.54
CA ILE A 13 28.89 6.49 17.58
C ILE A 13 27.50 5.98 17.98
N LEU A 14 26.79 6.75 18.79
CA LEU A 14 25.34 6.66 18.88
C LEU A 14 24.80 7.02 17.50
N GLY A 15 24.63 6.01 16.64
CA GLY A 15 23.88 6.15 15.41
C GLY A 15 22.46 6.57 15.80
N CYS A 16 22.14 7.84 15.63
CA CYS A 16 20.77 8.30 15.69
C CYS A 16 20.07 7.65 14.48
N GLU A 17 19.36 6.54 14.71
CA GLU A 17 18.56 5.91 13.66
C GLU A 17 17.57 6.95 13.13
N SER A 18 17.78 7.42 11.90
CA SER A 18 16.85 8.32 11.25
C SER A 18 15.56 7.55 11.00
N LEU A 19 14.50 7.90 11.71
CA LEU A 19 13.15 7.38 11.47
C LEU A 19 12.66 7.94 10.13
N VAL A 20 12.39 7.06 9.17
CA VAL A 20 11.78 7.45 7.90
C VAL A 20 10.28 7.25 8.05
N THR A 21 9.57 8.31 8.45
CA THR A 21 8.12 8.30 8.69
C THR A 21 7.32 8.96 7.57
N ASP A 22 7.98 9.68 6.66
CA ASP A 22 7.30 10.29 5.51
C ASP A 22 6.75 9.20 4.58
N LEU A 23 5.52 9.40 4.11
CA LEU A 23 4.91 8.52 3.12
C LEU A 23 5.73 8.55 1.82
N PRO A 24 6.04 7.40 1.21
CA PRO A 24 6.65 7.34 -0.11
C PRO A 24 5.78 8.08 -1.13
N LYS A 25 6.43 8.81 -2.04
CA LYS A 25 5.75 9.53 -3.11
C LYS A 25 5.36 8.58 -4.24
N THR A 26 4.20 8.85 -4.84
CA THR A 26 3.68 8.15 -6.02
C THR A 26 3.63 9.10 -7.21
N ASP A 27 3.98 8.62 -8.40
CA ASP A 27 3.75 9.31 -9.66
C ASP A 27 2.27 9.12 -10.10
N ILE A 28 1.37 9.91 -9.52
CA ILE A 28 -0.10 9.81 -9.73
C ILE A 28 -0.49 9.82 -11.22
N PRO A 29 0.08 10.67 -12.09
CA PRO A 29 -0.21 10.67 -13.52
C PRO A 29 -0.08 9.30 -14.22
N LEU A 30 0.76 8.40 -13.71
CA LEU A 30 0.93 7.04 -14.27
C LEU A 30 -0.37 6.22 -14.24
N TYR A 31 -1.21 6.45 -13.23
CA TYR A 31 -2.44 5.67 -13.00
C TYR A 31 -3.69 6.41 -13.43
N GLN A 32 -3.58 7.71 -13.75
CA GLN A 32 -4.73 8.56 -14.00
C GLN A 32 -5.41 8.21 -15.34
N ILE A 33 -6.73 8.11 -15.29
CA ILE A 33 -7.61 8.03 -16.47
C ILE A 33 -8.66 9.13 -16.38
N SER A 34 -9.47 9.29 -17.43
CA SER A 34 -10.59 10.23 -17.41
C SER A 34 -11.54 9.90 -16.25
N GLY A 35 -11.65 10.81 -15.28
CA GLY A 35 -12.56 10.67 -14.13
C GLY A 35 -12.11 9.69 -13.04
N GLY A 36 -10.88 9.17 -13.07
CA GLY A 36 -10.44 8.25 -12.03
C GLY A 36 -9.08 7.62 -12.28
N TYR A 37 -8.94 6.33 -11.93
CA TYR A 37 -7.66 5.62 -11.94
C TYR A 37 -7.75 4.20 -12.47
N LYS A 38 -6.64 3.73 -13.04
CA LYS A 38 -6.45 2.35 -13.48
C LYS A 38 -5.14 1.81 -12.91
N PHE A 39 -5.27 0.78 -12.08
CA PHE A 39 -4.16 0.09 -11.45
C PHE A 39 -4.02 -1.31 -12.06
N PRO A 40 -2.92 -1.59 -12.75
CA PRO A 40 -2.59 -2.94 -13.21
C PRO A 40 -2.48 -3.94 -12.04
N GLU A 41 -2.48 -5.23 -12.37
CA GLU A 41 -2.03 -6.26 -11.43
C GLU A 41 -0.63 -5.93 -10.91
N ASN A 42 -0.35 -6.30 -9.67
CA ASN A 42 0.92 -6.07 -8.98
C ASN A 42 1.23 -4.57 -8.70
N THR A 43 0.23 -3.69 -8.78
CA THR A 43 0.39 -2.29 -8.36
C THR A 43 0.66 -2.22 -6.85
N PRO A 44 1.69 -1.48 -6.40
CA PRO A 44 1.95 -1.22 -4.99
C PRO A 44 0.75 -0.57 -4.29
N THR A 45 0.43 -1.00 -3.07
CA THR A 45 -0.73 -0.47 -2.32
C THR A 45 -0.61 1.01 -2.00
N ILE A 46 0.62 1.52 -1.77
CA ILE A 46 0.88 2.96 -1.60
C ILE A 46 0.44 3.78 -2.80
N ASP A 47 0.63 3.28 -4.02
CA ASP A 47 0.29 4.04 -5.22
C ASP A 47 -1.22 4.22 -5.33
N ILE A 48 -1.97 3.20 -4.96
CA ILE A 48 -3.43 3.26 -4.90
C ILE A 48 -3.86 4.24 -3.82
N TYR A 49 -3.32 4.12 -2.61
CA TYR A 49 -3.63 5.01 -1.49
C TYR A 49 -3.34 6.48 -1.83
N ASN A 50 -2.15 6.79 -2.36
CA ASN A 50 -1.75 8.14 -2.73
C ASN A 50 -2.60 8.71 -3.87
N CYS A 51 -3.01 7.90 -4.85
CA CYS A 51 -3.93 8.36 -5.89
C CYS A 51 -5.31 8.74 -5.33
N LEU A 52 -5.83 7.95 -4.37
CA LEU A 52 -7.10 8.24 -3.70
C LEU A 52 -7.02 9.52 -2.85
N VAL A 53 -5.98 9.66 -2.04
CA VAL A 53 -5.76 10.89 -1.24
C VAL A 53 -5.52 12.09 -2.15
N GLY A 54 -4.76 11.93 -3.23
CA GLY A 54 -4.51 12.97 -4.22
C GLY A 54 -5.78 13.40 -4.98
N HIS A 55 -6.78 12.53 -5.06
CA HIS A 55 -8.12 12.88 -5.55
C HIS A 55 -8.96 13.68 -4.55
N GLY A 56 -8.52 13.77 -3.28
CA GLY A 56 -9.20 14.48 -2.21
C GLY A 56 -10.05 13.59 -1.29
N LEU A 57 -9.88 12.27 -1.33
CA LEU A 57 -10.52 11.39 -0.34
C LEU A 57 -9.87 11.62 1.02
N ASN A 58 -10.72 11.79 2.04
CA ASN A 58 -10.31 12.03 3.42
C ASN A 58 -10.71 10.86 4.32
N PHE A 59 -10.00 10.69 5.44
CA PHE A 59 -10.29 9.64 6.41
C PHE A 59 -11.74 9.66 6.90
N GLY A 60 -12.34 8.49 6.97
CA GLY A 60 -13.73 8.33 7.45
C GLY A 60 -14.79 8.75 6.43
N THR A 61 -14.39 9.18 5.22
CA THR A 61 -15.33 9.48 4.15
C THR A 61 -15.44 8.28 3.22
N GLU A 62 -16.68 7.85 2.98
CA GLU A 62 -17.01 6.90 1.92
C GLU A 62 -17.63 7.67 0.77
N ILE A 63 -17.13 7.44 -0.45
CA ILE A 63 -17.67 8.03 -1.67
C ILE A 63 -18.15 6.94 -2.61
N SER A 64 -19.21 7.24 -3.36
CA SER A 64 -19.62 6.39 -4.47
C SER A 64 -18.53 6.35 -5.52
N ALA A 65 -18.31 5.17 -6.08
CA ALA A 65 -17.36 4.95 -7.15
C ALA A 65 -17.95 3.95 -8.14
N THR A 66 -17.47 3.97 -9.38
CA THR A 66 -17.80 2.93 -10.36
C THR A 66 -16.53 2.32 -10.90
N GLY A 67 -16.58 1.06 -11.31
CA GLY A 67 -15.41 0.38 -11.84
C GLY A 67 -15.41 -1.10 -11.55
N THR A 68 -14.24 -1.72 -11.68
CA THR A 68 -14.09 -3.18 -11.60
C THR A 68 -12.79 -3.58 -10.94
N TYR A 69 -12.84 -4.67 -10.17
CA TYR A 69 -11.66 -5.40 -9.71
C TYR A 69 -11.69 -6.82 -10.29
N ALA A 70 -10.66 -7.17 -11.07
CA ALA A 70 -10.57 -8.45 -11.77
C ALA A 70 -9.31 -9.22 -11.34
N ILE A 71 -9.48 -10.46 -10.88
CA ILE A 71 -8.39 -11.39 -10.56
C ILE A 71 -8.41 -12.52 -11.59
N THR A 72 -7.27 -12.77 -12.21
CA THR A 72 -7.07 -13.89 -13.14
C THR A 72 -6.23 -14.95 -12.44
N ARG A 73 -6.67 -16.20 -12.43
CA ARG A 73 -5.90 -17.34 -11.91
C ARG A 73 -5.67 -18.35 -13.02
N SER A 74 -4.46 -18.86 -13.10
CA SER A 74 -4.09 -19.87 -14.07
C SER A 74 -3.49 -21.10 -13.39
N SER A 75 -3.90 -22.27 -13.84
CA SER A 75 -3.45 -23.56 -13.32
C SER A 75 -3.23 -24.54 -14.47
N LYS A 76 -2.27 -25.46 -14.31
CA LYS A 76 -2.06 -26.56 -15.27
C LYS A 76 -2.64 -27.86 -14.72
N LEU A 77 -3.50 -28.51 -15.49
CA LEU A 77 -4.01 -29.86 -15.20
C LEU A 77 -3.71 -30.76 -16.40
N ASN A 78 -2.95 -31.85 -16.16
CA ASN A 78 -2.49 -32.77 -17.21
C ASN A 78 -1.81 -32.08 -18.40
N GLY A 79 -1.01 -31.05 -18.13
CA GLY A 79 -0.28 -30.28 -19.15
C GLY A 79 -1.09 -29.18 -19.84
N ASN A 80 -2.42 -29.15 -19.69
CA ASN A 80 -3.27 -28.11 -20.26
C ASN A 80 -3.40 -26.92 -19.29
N LEU A 81 -3.26 -25.71 -19.82
CA LEU A 81 -3.44 -24.46 -19.07
C LEU A 81 -4.93 -24.11 -19.00
N TYR A 82 -5.43 -23.96 -17.79
CA TYR A 82 -6.77 -23.44 -17.50
C TYR A 82 -6.61 -22.06 -16.88
N THR A 83 -7.40 -21.11 -17.36
CA THR A 83 -7.41 -19.74 -16.85
C THR A 83 -8.84 -19.35 -16.53
N ASP A 84 -9.04 -18.78 -15.35
CA ASP A 84 -10.32 -18.26 -14.92
C ASP A 84 -10.16 -16.82 -14.44
N THR A 85 -11.17 -15.99 -14.69
CA THR A 85 -11.17 -14.57 -14.31
C THR A 85 -12.43 -14.24 -13.53
N LYS A 86 -12.26 -13.85 -12.27
CA LYS A 86 -13.35 -13.34 -11.44
C LYS A 86 -13.32 -11.82 -11.44
N THR A 87 -14.43 -11.20 -11.83
CA THR A 87 -14.61 -9.74 -11.83
C THR A 87 -15.69 -9.36 -10.81
N ARG A 88 -15.44 -8.30 -10.05
CA ARG A 88 -16.39 -7.67 -9.12
C ARG A 88 -16.55 -6.19 -9.47
N ASN A 89 -17.76 -5.65 -9.36
CA ASN A 89 -18.01 -4.24 -9.63
C ASN A 89 -17.80 -3.42 -8.36
N VAL A 90 -17.08 -2.31 -8.46
CA VAL A 90 -16.87 -1.36 -7.35
C VAL A 90 -18.11 -0.48 -7.21
N LEU A 91 -18.61 -0.34 -5.98
CA LEU A 91 -19.73 0.56 -5.64
C LEU A 91 -19.28 1.78 -4.85
N SER A 92 -18.30 1.61 -3.97
CA SER A 92 -17.77 2.69 -3.16
C SER A 92 -16.32 2.45 -2.79
N VAL A 93 -15.66 3.54 -2.43
CA VAL A 93 -14.32 3.53 -1.85
C VAL A 93 -14.31 4.41 -0.61
N SER A 94 -13.56 3.97 0.39
CA SER A 94 -13.28 4.76 1.60
C SER A 94 -11.82 4.59 2.00
N ILE A 95 -11.31 5.54 2.76
CA ILE A 95 -9.99 5.44 3.38
C ILE A 95 -10.10 5.52 4.91
N LYS A 96 -9.27 4.73 5.58
CA LYS A 96 -9.11 4.73 7.04
C LYS A 96 -7.64 4.85 7.38
N HIS A 97 -7.39 5.42 8.55
CA HIS A 97 -6.10 5.39 9.20
C HIS A 97 -6.29 4.77 10.57
N LEU A 98 -5.47 3.77 10.89
CA LEU A 98 -5.43 3.16 12.20
C LEU A 98 -4.05 3.44 12.81
N GLU A 99 -4.07 4.20 13.90
CA GLU A 99 -2.94 4.33 14.82
C GLU A 99 -3.20 3.33 15.95
N LEU A 100 -2.54 2.18 15.88
CA LEU A 100 -2.71 1.11 16.87
C LEU A 100 -1.78 1.31 18.08
N ASP A 101 -0.62 1.92 17.83
CA ASP A 101 0.45 2.23 18.78
C ASP A 101 1.29 3.37 18.16
N PRO A 102 1.96 4.26 18.93
CA PRO A 102 2.88 5.27 18.39
C PRO A 102 3.94 4.72 17.41
N ASP A 103 4.21 3.41 17.45
CA ASP A 103 5.17 2.75 16.58
C ASP A 103 4.55 2.04 15.36
N ILE A 104 3.21 2.07 15.16
CA ILE A 104 2.50 1.37 14.06
C ILE A 104 1.50 2.30 13.36
N ASN A 105 1.74 2.55 12.07
CA ASN A 105 0.84 3.29 11.19
C ASN A 105 0.25 2.35 10.13
N ASP A 106 -1.08 2.31 10.00
CA ASP A 106 -1.77 1.53 8.97
C ASP A 106 -2.73 2.43 8.18
N HIS A 107 -2.45 2.61 6.90
CA HIS A 107 -3.30 3.32 5.95
C HIS A 107 -4.06 2.30 5.11
N ILE A 108 -5.39 2.35 5.18
CA ILE A 108 -6.26 1.34 4.57
C ILE A 108 -7.15 2.01 3.54
N ALA A 109 -7.12 1.53 2.31
CA ALA A 109 -8.16 1.82 1.33
C ALA A 109 -9.10 0.62 1.21
N ILE A 110 -10.41 0.89 1.27
CA ILE A 110 -11.45 -0.13 1.30
C ILE A 110 -12.34 0.08 0.10
N PHE A 111 -12.38 -0.90 -0.79
CA PHE A 111 -13.30 -0.95 -1.92
C PHE A 111 -14.45 -1.88 -1.56
N THR A 112 -15.67 -1.36 -1.60
CA THR A 112 -16.88 -2.17 -1.43
C THR A 112 -17.42 -2.58 -2.80
N PHE A 113 -17.69 -3.86 -2.95
CA PHE A 113 -18.19 -4.43 -4.20
C PHE A 113 -19.72 -4.64 -4.19
N ASP A 114 -20.27 -4.92 -5.36
CA ASP A 114 -21.68 -5.22 -5.60
C ASP A 114 -22.21 -6.46 -4.88
N ASP A 115 -21.35 -7.43 -4.61
CA ASP A 115 -21.65 -8.60 -3.78
C ASP A 115 -21.52 -8.33 -2.26
N ASN A 116 -21.37 -7.07 -1.85
CA ASN A 116 -21.06 -6.60 -0.49
C ASN A 116 -19.72 -7.09 0.08
N SER A 117 -18.91 -7.82 -0.70
CA SER A 117 -17.55 -8.15 -0.30
C SER A 117 -16.66 -6.90 -0.35
N LYS A 118 -15.52 -6.96 0.34
CA LYS A 118 -14.57 -5.85 0.39
C LYS A 118 -13.20 -6.29 -0.09
N LEU A 119 -12.48 -5.36 -0.71
CA LEU A 119 -11.03 -5.43 -0.86
C LEU A 119 -10.44 -4.37 0.07
N GLU A 120 -9.68 -4.82 1.07
CA GLU A 120 -8.92 -3.95 1.96
C GLU A 120 -7.46 -3.99 1.52
N ILE A 121 -6.96 -2.84 1.07
CA ILE A 121 -5.55 -2.68 0.75
C ILE A 121 -4.87 -1.92 1.89
N HIS A 122 -3.77 -2.48 2.36
CA HIS A 122 -3.03 -1.90 3.48
C HIS A 122 -1.70 -1.34 3.03
N PHE A 123 -1.34 -0.20 3.60
CA PHE A 123 -0.03 0.39 3.53
C PHE A 123 0.47 0.70 4.94
N LYS A 124 1.47 -0.06 5.38
CA LYS A 124 1.82 -0.17 6.81
C LYS A 124 3.25 0.28 7.08
N TRP A 125 3.48 0.90 8.22
CA TRP A 125 4.81 1.15 8.77
C TRP A 125 4.87 0.71 10.22
N GLN A 126 5.98 0.06 10.59
CA GLN A 126 6.20 -0.40 11.95
C GLN A 126 7.66 -0.19 12.36
N ARG A 127 7.87 0.66 13.36
CA ARG A 127 9.20 1.05 13.87
C ARG A 127 10.01 -0.14 14.35
N GLN A 128 9.43 -0.95 15.23
CA GLN A 128 10.15 -1.99 15.98
C GLN A 128 10.58 -3.19 15.13
N THR A 129 10.00 -3.36 13.95
CA THR A 129 10.24 -4.55 13.12
C THR A 129 11.03 -4.21 11.86
N THR A 130 10.65 -3.15 11.15
CA THR A 130 11.21 -2.89 9.82
C THR A 130 11.69 -1.47 9.62
N ASN A 131 11.17 -0.49 10.38
CA ASN A 131 11.46 0.95 10.22
C ASN A 131 11.39 1.42 8.75
N VAL A 132 10.59 0.72 7.94
CA VAL A 132 10.41 0.93 6.51
C VAL A 132 8.94 0.66 6.22
N TRP A 133 8.37 1.46 5.34
CA TRP A 133 7.01 1.26 4.85
C TRP A 133 6.90 -0.06 4.06
N GLN A 134 5.99 -0.93 4.48
CA GLN A 134 5.66 -2.18 3.81
C GLN A 134 4.60 -1.93 2.73
N ASN A 135 4.98 -2.31 1.51
CA ASN A 135 4.20 -2.14 0.30
C ASN A 135 3.79 -3.51 -0.22
N ASP A 136 2.59 -3.96 0.14
CA ASP A 136 1.98 -5.07 -0.56
C ASP A 136 1.63 -4.65 -2.00
N LYS A 137 1.28 -5.63 -2.81
CA LYS A 137 0.81 -5.42 -4.19
C LYS A 137 -0.56 -6.04 -4.35
N ILE A 138 -1.43 -5.39 -5.12
CA ILE A 138 -2.73 -5.99 -5.43
C ILE A 138 -2.58 -7.18 -6.37
N GLU A 139 -3.32 -8.26 -6.09
CA GLU A 139 -3.33 -9.48 -6.91
C GLU A 139 -4.12 -9.33 -8.22
N GLY A 140 -4.93 -8.28 -8.35
CA GLY A 140 -5.82 -8.09 -9.48
C GLY A 140 -5.63 -6.74 -10.16
N LYS A 141 -6.31 -6.57 -11.28
CA LYS A 141 -6.42 -5.28 -11.96
C LYS A 141 -7.61 -4.51 -11.39
N LEU A 142 -7.38 -3.29 -10.95
CA LEU A 142 -8.41 -2.38 -10.44
C LEU A 142 -8.60 -1.22 -11.42
N THR A 143 -9.83 -0.86 -11.72
CA THR A 143 -10.16 0.36 -12.45
C THR A 143 -11.32 1.02 -11.74
N ILE A 144 -11.20 2.32 -11.48
CA ILE A 144 -12.17 3.10 -10.71
C ILE A 144 -12.39 4.46 -11.37
N THR A 145 -13.62 4.94 -11.29
CA THR A 145 -14.05 6.32 -11.57
C THR A 145 -14.62 6.87 -10.27
N LEU A 146 -14.21 8.08 -9.89
CA LEU A 146 -14.48 8.73 -8.62
C LEU A 146 -15.24 10.04 -8.82
#